data_AF-W8R826-F1
#
_entry.id   AF-W8R826-F1
#
_cell.length_a   1.000
_cell.length_b   1.000
_cell.length_c   1.000
_cell.angle_alpha   90.00
_cell.angle_beta   90.00
_cell.angle_gamma   90.00
#
_symmetry.space_group_name_H-M   'P 1'
#
loop_
_entity.id
_entity.type
_entity.pdbx_description
1 polymer ?
#
loop_
_entity_poly.entity_id
_entity_poly.type
_entity_poly.pdbx_seq_one_letter_code
_entity_poly.pdbx_strand_id
1 'polypeptide(L)'
;MHTLAQLKSGDLIGVMRLDLSEQLDTFPREIFDLADSLEILNLSGNRLSSLPTDLWRLHKLRILFCSDNAFTEVPVALGMCSRLEMVGFKANRIRHLPAEALPPALRWLILTDNQLESVPEEIGRCIRLQKLMLAGNQLRTLPQSLSRCNRLELLRIAANRLPALPGWLLAMPRLTWLAFAGNPFSDALEADALAQHPLPPIDRGQITLGEVLGQGASGVIHRAEWLHTGHSARSMAAKLFKGTLTSDGLPHSEMAACIAAGKHPNLIPVAGPLAESAGALPGLLMELIDSSYQPLAGPPSFASCTRDCYEPGRRFSVGQVLDIATDVASVVSHLHQRGILHGDLYGHNLLVDPLARILLSDFGAASFYEPQSAQGQALQRLEARAFGCLLEELLDRCDATAEDPSFRALCALQRRCMLDAPAQRPAFNELKHGLETISRACPVPAS
;
A
#
# COMPACT_ATOMS: atom_id res chain seq x y z
N MET A 1 21.47 2.09 13.69
CA MET A 1 21.76 0.65 13.68
C MET A 1 22.64 0.37 14.88
N HIS A 2 22.30 -0.63 15.68
CA HIS A 2 23.15 -1.09 16.79
C HIS A 2 24.12 -2.15 16.28
N THR A 3 25.13 -2.46 17.09
CA THR A 3 26.13 -3.49 16.78
C THR A 3 26.05 -4.64 17.77
N LEU A 4 26.50 -5.82 17.35
CA LEU A 4 26.67 -7.00 18.19
C LEU A 4 27.68 -6.73 19.31
N ALA A 5 28.69 -5.88 19.06
CA ALA A 5 29.66 -5.47 20.07
C ALA A 5 28.98 -4.72 21.22
N GLN A 6 28.12 -3.74 20.92
CA GLN A 6 27.33 -3.00 21.91
C GLN A 6 26.36 -3.90 22.68
N LEU A 7 25.78 -4.90 22.00
CA LEU A 7 24.94 -5.89 22.66
C LEU A 7 25.74 -6.71 23.68
N LYS A 8 26.93 -7.20 23.28
CA LYS A 8 27.80 -8.04 24.12
C LYS A 8 28.45 -7.31 25.28
N SER A 9 28.71 -6.00 25.15
CA SER A 9 29.24 -5.18 26.24
C SER A 9 28.19 -4.81 27.28
N GLY A 10 26.89 -5.00 26.98
CA GLY A 10 25.79 -4.58 27.84
C GLY A 10 25.38 -3.11 27.66
N ASP A 11 25.94 -2.39 26.69
CA ASP A 11 25.65 -0.97 26.44
C ASP A 11 24.19 -0.72 26.01
N LEU A 12 23.47 -1.77 25.64
CA LEU A 12 22.09 -1.72 25.17
C LEU A 12 21.06 -2.11 26.24
N ILE A 13 21.47 -2.36 27.50
CA ILE A 13 20.52 -2.68 28.57
C ILE A 13 19.50 -1.54 28.73
N GLY A 14 18.21 -1.88 28.75
CA GLY A 14 17.11 -0.92 28.89
C GLY A 14 16.55 -0.35 27.59
N VAL A 15 17.15 -0.66 26.43
CA VAL A 15 16.59 -0.21 25.14
C VAL A 15 15.23 -0.85 24.87
N MET A 16 14.31 -0.07 24.28
CA MET A 16 13.01 -0.56 23.84
C MET A 16 13.04 -1.09 22.41
N ARG A 17 14.02 -0.65 21.60
CA ARG A 17 14.18 -1.04 20.20
C ARG A 17 15.61 -1.49 19.94
N LEU A 18 15.76 -2.68 19.35
CA LEU A 18 17.03 -3.23 18.90
C LEU A 18 16.99 -3.49 17.39
N ASP A 19 17.74 -2.72 16.62
CA ASP A 19 18.09 -2.99 15.22
C ASP A 19 19.50 -3.60 15.11
N LEU A 20 19.61 -4.84 14.61
CA LEU A 20 20.87 -5.52 14.32
C LEU A 20 20.89 -6.10 12.90
N SER A 21 21.87 -5.70 12.10
CA SER A 21 22.14 -6.22 10.76
C SER A 21 23.66 -6.35 10.60
N GLU A 22 24.21 -7.41 11.18
CA GLU A 22 25.66 -7.68 11.23
C GLU A 22 26.00 -9.05 10.63
N GLN A 23 25.26 -9.44 9.59
CA GLN A 23 25.42 -10.72 8.89
C GLN A 23 25.28 -11.94 9.81
N LEU A 24 24.38 -11.86 10.80
CA LEU A 24 24.20 -12.88 11.83
C LEU A 24 23.73 -14.21 11.22
N ASP A 25 24.47 -15.30 11.46
CA ASP A 25 24.05 -16.66 11.10
C ASP A 25 23.18 -17.31 12.19
N THR A 26 23.30 -16.84 13.43
CA THR A 26 22.54 -17.34 14.58
C THR A 26 22.00 -16.19 15.43
N PHE A 27 20.91 -16.45 16.15
CA PHE A 27 20.34 -15.49 17.09
C PHE A 27 21.30 -15.24 18.26
N PRO A 28 21.76 -13.99 18.50
CA PRO A 28 22.60 -13.66 19.65
C PRO A 28 21.83 -13.85 20.96
N ARG A 29 22.34 -14.72 21.85
CA ARG A 29 21.66 -15.05 23.11
C ARG A 29 21.60 -13.85 24.07
N GLU A 30 22.53 -12.91 23.94
CA GLU A 30 22.62 -11.65 24.69
C GLU A 30 21.38 -10.75 24.47
N ILE A 31 20.58 -10.97 23.41
CA ILE A 31 19.29 -10.27 23.25
C ILE A 31 18.35 -10.58 24.42
N PHE A 32 18.46 -11.75 25.05
CA PHE A 32 17.65 -12.10 26.22
C PHE A 32 17.96 -11.25 27.44
N ASP A 33 19.12 -10.60 27.51
CA ASP A 33 19.45 -9.67 28.60
C ASP A 33 18.64 -8.38 28.52
N LEU A 34 17.95 -8.14 27.38
CA LEU A 34 17.05 -7.01 27.16
C LEU A 34 15.57 -7.34 27.43
N ALA A 35 15.26 -8.54 27.94
CA ALA A 35 13.88 -9.03 28.10
C ALA A 35 12.98 -8.07 28.90
N ASP A 36 13.55 -7.32 29.84
CA ASP A 36 12.82 -6.40 30.72
C ASP A 36 12.46 -5.06 30.06
N SER A 37 12.96 -4.76 28.86
CA SER A 37 12.68 -3.48 28.16
C SER A 37 12.31 -3.63 26.69
N LEU A 38 12.78 -4.68 26.01
CA LEU A 38 12.70 -4.79 24.56
C LEU A 38 11.27 -5.01 24.05
N GLU A 39 10.77 -4.06 23.26
CA GLU A 39 9.46 -4.12 22.62
C GLU A 39 9.56 -4.34 21.10
N ILE A 40 10.63 -3.85 20.47
CA ILE A 40 10.83 -3.91 19.02
C ILE A 40 12.17 -4.55 18.72
N LEU A 41 12.14 -5.70 18.06
CA LEU A 41 13.33 -6.42 17.61
C LEU A 41 13.35 -6.46 16.08
N ASN A 42 14.40 -5.90 15.49
CA ASN A 42 14.65 -5.95 14.06
C ASN A 42 15.99 -6.64 13.78
N LEU A 43 15.88 -7.83 13.22
CA LEU A 43 16.97 -8.69 12.76
C LEU A 43 16.98 -8.81 11.23
N SER A 44 16.42 -7.82 10.52
CA SER A 44 16.40 -7.85 9.06
C SER A 44 17.79 -7.67 8.45
N GLY A 45 18.04 -8.23 7.26
CA GLY A 45 19.33 -8.14 6.58
C GLY A 45 20.42 -8.95 7.28
N ASN A 46 20.13 -10.18 7.68
CA ASN A 46 21.07 -11.12 8.27
C ASN A 46 21.04 -12.46 7.49
N ARG A 47 21.59 -13.54 8.06
CA ARG A 47 21.60 -14.89 7.48
C ARG A 47 20.87 -15.90 8.36
N LEU A 48 19.95 -15.42 9.20
CA LEU A 48 19.22 -16.26 10.14
C LEU A 48 18.31 -17.23 9.38
N SER A 49 18.32 -18.49 9.80
CA SER A 49 17.43 -19.54 9.28
C SER A 49 16.46 -20.06 10.36
N SER A 50 16.68 -19.70 11.62
CA SER A 50 15.86 -20.10 12.76
C SER A 50 15.87 -19.04 13.86
N LEU A 51 14.88 -19.12 14.75
CA LEU A 51 14.83 -18.36 16.01
C LEU A 51 14.81 -19.35 17.18
N PRO A 52 15.33 -18.96 18.37
CA PRO A 52 15.35 -19.84 19.52
C PRO A 52 13.94 -20.22 19.98
N THR A 53 13.76 -21.45 20.47
CA THR A 53 12.48 -21.96 20.98
C THR A 53 12.00 -21.22 22.22
N ASP A 54 12.91 -20.59 22.96
CA ASP A 54 12.66 -19.77 24.13
C ASP A 54 12.54 -18.26 23.83
N LEU A 55 12.22 -17.86 22.59
CA LEU A 55 12.01 -16.46 22.22
C LEU A 55 10.97 -15.74 23.09
N TRP A 56 9.97 -16.48 23.60
CA TRP A 56 8.93 -15.99 24.50
C TRP A 56 9.46 -15.37 25.81
N ARG A 57 10.73 -15.63 26.17
CA ARG A 57 11.43 -14.95 27.28
C ARG A 57 11.46 -13.43 27.11
N LEU A 58 11.43 -12.93 25.87
CA LEU A 58 11.25 -11.51 25.54
C LEU A 58 9.78 -11.13 25.77
N HIS A 59 9.35 -11.15 27.02
CA HIS A 59 7.95 -11.05 27.44
C HIS A 59 7.31 -9.67 27.17
N LYS A 60 8.10 -8.66 26.79
CA LYS A 60 7.64 -7.35 26.32
C LYS A 60 7.65 -7.19 24.80
N LEU A 61 8.11 -8.19 24.03
CA LEU A 61 8.25 -8.08 22.58
C LEU A 61 6.88 -7.94 21.90
N ARG A 62 6.73 -6.88 21.11
CA ARG A 62 5.51 -6.53 20.36
C ARG A 62 5.71 -6.56 18.86
N ILE A 63 6.91 -6.25 18.39
CA ILE A 63 7.24 -6.14 16.97
C ILE A 63 8.52 -6.94 16.68
N LEU A 64 8.44 -7.84 15.71
CA LEU A 64 9.57 -8.62 15.21
C LEU A 64 9.72 -8.47 13.69
N PHE A 65 10.88 -8.01 13.24
CA PHE A 65 11.25 -8.01 11.83
C PHE A 65 12.46 -8.92 11.59
N CYS A 66 12.32 -9.83 10.63
CA CYS A 66 13.32 -10.80 10.18
C CYS A 66 13.34 -10.84 8.64
N SER A 67 13.18 -9.68 7.99
CA SER A 67 13.18 -9.61 6.52
C SER A 67 14.58 -9.83 5.97
N ASP A 68 14.72 -10.24 4.71
CA ASP A 68 16.02 -10.41 4.05
C ASP A 68 16.95 -11.34 4.87
N ASN A 69 16.48 -12.57 5.07
CA ASN A 69 17.15 -13.64 5.82
C ASN A 69 17.03 -14.97 5.06
N ALA A 70 17.33 -16.10 5.72
CA ALA A 70 17.34 -17.43 5.12
C ALA A 70 16.25 -18.37 5.69
N PHE A 71 15.15 -17.84 6.23
CA PHE A 71 14.07 -18.65 6.78
C PHE A 71 13.33 -19.44 5.69
N THR A 72 13.09 -20.73 5.94
CA THR A 72 12.27 -21.61 5.07
C THR A 72 10.89 -21.94 5.64
N GLU A 73 10.67 -21.57 6.90
CA GLU A 73 9.39 -21.65 7.60
C GLU A 73 9.29 -20.51 8.61
N VAL A 74 8.06 -20.14 9.00
CA VAL A 74 7.87 -19.20 10.12
C VAL A 74 8.11 -19.96 11.44
N PRO A 75 9.00 -19.50 12.34
CA PRO A 75 9.32 -20.22 13.57
C PRO A 75 8.12 -20.39 14.51
N VAL A 76 7.85 -21.61 14.97
CA VAL A 76 6.75 -21.92 15.90
C VAL A 76 6.86 -21.19 17.25
N ALA A 77 8.07 -20.77 17.64
CA ALA A 77 8.31 -20.00 18.87
C ALA A 77 7.52 -18.68 18.91
N LEU A 78 7.15 -18.12 17.75
CA LEU A 78 6.37 -16.88 17.66
C LEU A 78 4.98 -17.02 18.28
N GLY A 79 4.33 -18.18 18.14
CA GLY A 79 3.00 -18.40 18.73
C GLY A 79 2.96 -18.34 20.25
N MET A 80 4.11 -18.57 20.90
CA MET A 80 4.27 -18.48 22.36
C MET A 80 4.46 -17.04 22.85
N CYS A 81 4.72 -16.08 21.94
CA CYS A 81 4.93 -14.68 22.29
C CYS A 81 3.58 -13.95 22.44
N SER A 82 3.02 -13.97 23.65
CA SER A 82 1.66 -13.49 23.93
C SER A 82 1.38 -12.01 23.65
N ARG A 83 2.43 -11.17 23.57
CA ARG A 83 2.34 -9.74 23.26
C ARG A 83 2.76 -9.39 21.83
N LEU A 84 3.18 -10.37 21.03
CA LEU A 84 3.66 -10.12 19.67
C LEU A 84 2.47 -9.76 18.76
N GLU A 85 2.47 -8.51 18.30
CA GLU A 85 1.42 -7.91 17.48
C GLU A 85 1.82 -7.82 16.00
N MET A 86 3.11 -7.66 15.72
CA MET A 86 3.61 -7.42 14.36
C MET A 86 4.78 -8.34 14.04
N VAL A 87 4.66 -9.03 12.92
CA VAL A 87 5.64 -10.03 12.47
C VAL A 87 5.94 -9.79 11.00
N GLY A 88 7.21 -9.63 10.64
CA GLY A 88 7.61 -9.51 9.24
C GLY A 88 8.80 -10.36 8.85
N PHE A 89 8.63 -11.15 7.79
CA PHE A 89 9.63 -11.99 7.15
C PHE A 89 9.65 -11.75 5.63
N LYS A 90 9.68 -10.48 5.20
CA LYS A 90 9.76 -10.16 3.77
C LYS A 90 11.05 -10.75 3.17
N ALA A 91 11.04 -11.15 1.90
CA ALA A 91 12.24 -11.54 1.16
C ALA A 91 13.04 -12.66 1.88
N ASN A 92 12.34 -13.77 2.14
CA ASN A 92 12.93 -14.99 2.68
C ASN A 92 12.67 -16.15 1.70
N ARG A 93 12.75 -17.40 2.16
CA ARG A 93 12.47 -18.60 1.35
C ARG A 93 11.37 -19.45 1.98
N ILE A 94 10.45 -18.80 2.68
CA ILE A 94 9.43 -19.46 3.51
C ILE A 94 8.46 -20.23 2.62
N ARG A 95 8.36 -21.53 2.84
CA ARG A 95 7.41 -22.44 2.16
C ARG A 95 6.25 -22.84 3.05
N HIS A 96 6.44 -22.76 4.37
CA HIS A 96 5.46 -23.20 5.36
C HIS A 96 5.23 -22.11 6.40
N LEU A 97 3.94 -21.84 6.68
CA LEU A 97 3.48 -21.09 7.84
C LEU A 97 2.76 -22.08 8.77
N PRO A 98 3.45 -22.63 9.79
CA PRO A 98 2.82 -23.50 10.77
C PRO A 98 1.70 -22.77 11.53
N ALA A 99 0.62 -23.48 11.87
CA ALA A 99 -0.49 -22.91 12.63
C ALA A 99 -0.03 -22.39 14.00
N GLU A 100 0.89 -23.11 14.63
CA GLU A 100 1.48 -22.81 15.94
C GLU A 100 2.40 -21.59 15.91
N ALA A 101 2.81 -21.12 14.73
CA ALA A 101 3.65 -19.93 14.61
C ALA A 101 2.85 -18.63 14.69
N LEU A 102 1.51 -18.68 14.62
CA LEU A 102 0.64 -17.51 14.65
C LEU A 102 0.47 -16.98 16.08
N PRO A 103 0.95 -15.76 16.39
CA PRO A 103 0.78 -15.19 17.72
C PRO A 103 -0.69 -14.87 18.02
N PRO A 104 -1.15 -15.03 19.28
CA PRO A 104 -2.53 -14.78 19.66
C PRO A 104 -2.94 -13.30 19.55
N ALA A 105 -1.98 -12.37 19.65
CA ALA A 105 -2.20 -10.93 19.59
C ALA A 105 -1.94 -10.33 18.18
N LEU A 106 -1.72 -11.17 17.16
CA LEU A 106 -1.29 -10.75 15.82
C LEU A 106 -2.26 -9.73 15.18
N ARG A 107 -1.69 -8.60 14.77
CA ARG A 107 -2.34 -7.51 14.03
C ARG A 107 -1.75 -7.32 12.63
N TRP A 108 -0.46 -7.57 12.47
CA TRP A 108 0.24 -7.42 11.19
C TRP A 108 1.14 -8.61 10.90
N LEU A 109 0.91 -9.26 9.75
CA LEU A 109 1.79 -10.30 9.22
C LEU A 109 2.31 -9.92 7.82
N ILE A 110 3.64 -9.84 7.69
CA ILE A 110 4.33 -9.63 6.40
C ILE A 110 5.07 -10.90 6.02
N LEU A 111 4.64 -11.51 4.92
CA LEU A 111 5.27 -12.66 4.29
C LEU A 111 5.49 -12.40 2.79
N THR A 112 5.56 -11.13 2.38
CA THR A 112 5.85 -10.73 1.00
C THR A 112 7.16 -11.31 0.52
N ASP A 113 7.23 -11.71 -0.76
CA ASP A 113 8.43 -12.23 -1.41
C ASP A 113 8.96 -13.50 -0.70
N ASN A 114 8.16 -14.56 -0.77
CA ASN A 114 8.45 -15.88 -0.20
C ASN A 114 7.98 -16.98 -1.17
N GLN A 115 7.87 -18.21 -0.68
CA GLN A 115 7.54 -19.40 -1.48
C GLN A 115 6.31 -20.14 -0.91
N LEU A 116 5.40 -19.45 -0.22
CA LEU A 116 4.21 -20.06 0.38
C LEU A 116 3.26 -20.57 -0.70
N GLU A 117 2.85 -21.83 -0.59
CA GLU A 117 1.81 -22.42 -1.44
C GLU A 117 0.40 -22.31 -0.82
N SER A 118 0.33 -22.19 0.51
CA SER A 118 -0.91 -22.07 1.26
C SER A 118 -0.72 -21.26 2.55
N VAL A 119 -1.85 -20.81 3.11
CA VAL A 119 -1.95 -20.22 4.46
C VAL A 119 -2.84 -21.17 5.28
N PRO A 120 -2.49 -21.51 6.54
CA PRO A 120 -3.27 -22.44 7.35
C PRO A 120 -4.65 -21.89 7.71
N GLU A 121 -5.63 -22.77 7.93
CA GLU A 121 -6.99 -22.38 8.35
C GLU A 121 -7.00 -21.74 9.75
N GLU A 122 -5.95 -21.91 10.53
CA GLU A 122 -5.78 -21.27 11.84
C GLU A 122 -5.59 -19.77 11.75
N ILE A 123 -5.30 -19.20 10.57
CA ILE A 123 -5.26 -17.74 10.38
C ILE A 123 -6.59 -17.09 10.79
N GLY A 124 -7.72 -17.79 10.63
CA GLY A 124 -9.02 -17.31 11.08
C GLY A 124 -9.16 -17.15 12.60
N ARG A 125 -8.20 -17.64 13.40
CA ARG A 125 -8.14 -17.39 14.86
C ARG A 125 -7.51 -16.04 15.18
N CYS A 126 -6.79 -15.42 14.24
CA CYS A 126 -6.17 -14.10 14.39
C CYS A 126 -7.20 -12.97 14.22
N ILE A 127 -8.22 -12.92 15.08
CA ILE A 127 -9.35 -11.96 15.00
C ILE A 127 -8.93 -10.48 15.15
N ARG A 128 -7.67 -10.23 15.54
CA ARG A 128 -7.06 -8.89 15.64
C ARG A 128 -6.30 -8.49 14.38
N LEU A 129 -6.16 -9.38 13.39
CA LEU A 129 -5.42 -9.13 12.16
C LEU A 129 -6.04 -7.95 11.40
N GLN A 130 -5.21 -6.95 11.09
CA GLN A 130 -5.56 -5.73 10.36
C GLN A 130 -4.84 -5.65 9.01
N LYS A 131 -3.60 -6.18 8.95
CA LYS A 131 -2.74 -6.10 7.77
C LYS A 131 -2.11 -7.45 7.46
N LEU A 132 -2.31 -7.94 6.25
CA LEU A 132 -1.76 -9.20 5.76
C LEU A 132 -1.08 -9.00 4.40
N MET A 133 0.23 -9.16 4.37
CA MET A 133 1.04 -8.98 3.16
C MET A 133 1.54 -10.33 2.68
N LEU A 134 1.02 -10.81 1.56
CA LEU A 134 1.31 -12.11 0.94
C LEU A 134 1.76 -11.96 -0.52
N ALA A 135 2.08 -10.75 -0.97
CA ALA A 135 2.50 -10.51 -2.35
C ALA A 135 3.75 -11.33 -2.70
N GLY A 136 3.86 -11.83 -3.93
CA GLY A 136 5.03 -12.59 -4.37
C GLY A 136 5.20 -13.92 -3.65
N ASN A 137 4.15 -14.73 -3.65
CA ASN A 137 4.18 -16.09 -3.14
C ASN A 137 3.67 -17.04 -4.25
N GLN A 138 3.33 -18.27 -3.89
CA GLN A 138 2.86 -19.30 -4.82
C GLN A 138 1.43 -19.77 -4.46
N LEU A 139 0.66 -18.90 -3.79
CA LEU A 139 -0.66 -19.23 -3.27
C LEU A 139 -1.62 -19.57 -4.41
N ARG A 140 -2.33 -20.69 -4.28
CA ARG A 140 -3.39 -21.12 -5.21
C ARG A 140 -4.79 -20.88 -4.68
N THR A 141 -4.92 -20.73 -3.35
CA THR A 141 -6.17 -20.42 -2.66
C THR A 141 -5.87 -19.56 -1.43
N LEU A 142 -6.92 -18.94 -0.88
CA LEU A 142 -6.91 -18.37 0.46
C LEU A 142 -7.86 -19.23 1.35
N PRO A 143 -7.50 -19.51 2.61
CA PRO A 143 -8.31 -20.34 3.50
C PRO A 143 -9.66 -19.68 3.81
N GLN A 144 -10.73 -20.47 3.86
CA GLN A 144 -12.08 -19.95 4.09
C GLN A 144 -12.20 -19.24 5.44
N SER A 145 -11.49 -19.73 6.46
CA SER A 145 -11.44 -19.16 7.80
C SER A 145 -10.91 -17.72 7.86
N LEU A 146 -10.17 -17.23 6.85
CA LEU A 146 -9.70 -15.85 6.81
C LEU A 146 -10.86 -14.84 6.83
N SER A 147 -12.04 -15.25 6.35
CA SER A 147 -13.30 -14.49 6.48
C SER A 147 -13.68 -14.14 7.93
N ARG A 148 -13.14 -14.84 8.95
CA ARG A 148 -13.35 -14.53 10.38
C ARG A 148 -12.53 -13.34 10.86
N CYS A 149 -11.51 -12.93 10.11
CA CYS A 149 -10.67 -11.78 10.43
C CYS A 149 -11.40 -10.47 10.06
N ASN A 150 -12.51 -10.17 10.74
CA ASN A 150 -13.38 -9.02 10.46
C ASN A 150 -12.69 -7.66 10.66
N ARG A 151 -11.48 -7.63 11.22
CA ARG A 151 -10.63 -6.44 11.37
C ARG A 151 -9.62 -6.25 10.25
N LEU A 152 -9.52 -7.19 9.30
CA LEU A 152 -8.59 -7.10 8.18
C LEU A 152 -8.99 -5.93 7.27
N GLU A 153 -8.09 -4.98 7.12
CA GLU A 153 -8.28 -3.75 6.36
C GLU A 153 -7.41 -3.73 5.10
N LEU A 154 -6.19 -4.25 5.19
CA LEU A 154 -5.22 -4.28 4.10
C LEU A 154 -4.80 -5.73 3.80
N LEU A 155 -5.02 -6.16 2.56
CA LEU A 155 -4.58 -7.46 2.04
C LEU A 155 -3.77 -7.28 0.73
N ARG A 156 -2.53 -7.75 0.71
CA ARG A 156 -1.73 -7.84 -0.53
C ARG A 156 -1.58 -9.30 -0.92
N ILE A 157 -2.09 -9.66 -2.09
CA ILE A 157 -2.02 -11.01 -2.68
C ILE A 157 -1.53 -10.96 -4.14
N ALA A 158 -0.96 -9.83 -4.55
CA ALA A 158 -0.35 -9.67 -5.87
C ALA A 158 0.76 -10.70 -6.12
N ALA A 159 1.09 -10.99 -7.37
CA ALA A 159 2.14 -11.94 -7.76
C ALA A 159 1.98 -13.31 -7.06
N ASN A 160 0.84 -13.96 -7.29
CA ASN A 160 0.53 -15.30 -6.78
C ASN A 160 -0.01 -16.18 -7.91
N ARG A 161 -0.58 -17.34 -7.58
CA ARG A 161 -1.16 -18.29 -8.56
C ARG A 161 -2.65 -18.50 -8.33
N LEU A 162 -3.35 -17.47 -7.84
CA LEU A 162 -4.77 -17.54 -7.59
C LEU A 162 -5.52 -17.59 -8.93
N PRO A 163 -6.45 -18.55 -9.14
CA PRO A 163 -7.26 -18.60 -10.36
C PRO A 163 -8.51 -17.70 -10.28
N ALA A 164 -8.86 -17.20 -9.09
CA ALA A 164 -9.95 -16.27 -8.85
C ALA A 164 -9.84 -15.67 -7.43
N LEU A 165 -10.53 -14.55 -7.18
CA LEU A 165 -10.79 -14.08 -5.82
C LEU A 165 -11.88 -14.93 -5.15
N PRO A 166 -11.74 -15.31 -3.86
CA PRO A 166 -12.77 -16.06 -3.17
C PRO A 166 -13.99 -15.18 -2.85
N GLY A 167 -15.20 -15.73 -2.99
CA GLY A 167 -16.44 -14.94 -2.87
C GLY A 167 -16.68 -14.27 -1.52
N TRP A 168 -16.12 -14.82 -0.42
CA TRP A 168 -16.22 -14.22 0.91
C TRP A 168 -15.38 -12.95 1.08
N LEU A 169 -14.35 -12.75 0.26
CA LEU A 169 -13.37 -11.67 0.45
C LEU A 169 -14.02 -10.29 0.32
N LEU A 170 -14.87 -10.12 -0.69
CA LEU A 170 -15.54 -8.84 -0.97
C LEU A 170 -16.72 -8.57 -0.02
N ALA A 171 -17.09 -9.55 0.81
CA ALA A 171 -18.09 -9.40 1.87
C ALA A 171 -17.46 -9.00 3.22
N MET A 172 -16.13 -8.94 3.33
CA MET A 172 -15.45 -8.59 4.57
C MET A 172 -15.75 -7.13 4.97
N PRO A 173 -16.19 -6.87 6.20
CA PRO A 173 -16.74 -5.58 6.59
C PRO A 173 -15.69 -4.46 6.66
N ARG A 174 -14.42 -4.78 6.89
CA ARG A 174 -13.36 -3.78 7.01
C ARG A 174 -12.32 -3.80 5.91
N LEU A 175 -12.37 -4.76 4.99
CA LEU A 175 -11.42 -4.80 3.88
C LEU A 175 -11.56 -3.50 3.07
N THR A 176 -10.44 -2.82 2.88
CA THR A 176 -10.36 -1.45 2.36
C THR A 176 -9.33 -1.37 1.24
N TRP A 177 -8.14 -1.93 1.45
CA TRP A 177 -7.04 -1.92 0.50
C TRP A 177 -6.70 -3.34 0.07
N LEU A 178 -6.80 -3.60 -1.22
CA LEU A 178 -6.57 -4.91 -1.81
C LEU A 178 -5.72 -4.75 -3.07
N ALA A 179 -4.62 -5.50 -3.15
CA ALA A 179 -3.84 -5.64 -4.39
C ALA A 179 -3.73 -7.10 -4.79
N PHE A 180 -3.96 -7.39 -6.07
CA PHE A 180 -4.00 -8.74 -6.60
C PHE A 180 -3.45 -8.87 -8.04
N ALA A 181 -2.87 -7.83 -8.62
CA ALA A 181 -2.19 -7.90 -9.92
C ALA A 181 -1.10 -8.99 -9.95
N GLY A 182 -0.78 -9.54 -11.13
CA GLY A 182 0.16 -10.66 -11.22
C GLY A 182 -0.42 -12.00 -10.76
N ASN A 183 -1.74 -12.14 -10.79
CA ASN A 183 -2.41 -13.43 -10.63
C ASN A 183 -3.07 -13.81 -11.95
N PRO A 184 -3.16 -15.11 -12.30
CA PRO A 184 -3.74 -15.57 -13.57
C PRO A 184 -5.09 -14.96 -13.96
N PHE A 185 -5.98 -14.66 -12.99
CA PHE A 185 -7.29 -14.07 -13.28
C PHE A 185 -7.25 -12.56 -13.59
N SER A 186 -6.18 -11.86 -13.23
CA SER A 186 -6.00 -10.42 -13.45
C SER A 186 -5.08 -10.14 -14.64
N ASP A 187 -4.12 -11.02 -14.92
CA ASP A 187 -3.11 -10.82 -15.98
C ASP A 187 -3.72 -10.66 -17.39
N ALA A 188 -4.78 -11.41 -17.70
CA ALA A 188 -5.47 -11.27 -18.98
C ALA A 188 -6.08 -9.87 -19.16
N LEU A 189 -6.66 -9.32 -18.09
CA LEU A 189 -7.27 -7.99 -18.08
C LEU A 189 -6.21 -6.88 -18.16
N GLU A 190 -5.05 -7.08 -17.53
CA GLU A 190 -3.89 -6.18 -17.65
C GLU A 190 -3.41 -6.11 -19.11
N ALA A 191 -3.26 -7.27 -19.77
CA ALA A 191 -2.84 -7.35 -21.17
C ALA A 191 -3.86 -6.68 -22.12
N ASP A 192 -5.16 -6.92 -21.92
CA ASP A 192 -6.22 -6.30 -22.71
C ASP A 192 -6.25 -4.77 -22.54
N ALA A 193 -6.09 -4.28 -21.30
CA ALA A 193 -6.07 -2.85 -21.00
C ALA A 193 -4.87 -2.13 -21.67
N LEU A 194 -3.69 -2.76 -21.67
CA LEU A 194 -2.51 -2.25 -22.37
C LEU A 194 -2.71 -2.22 -23.89
N ALA A 195 -3.33 -3.25 -24.46
CA ALA A 195 -3.61 -3.31 -25.89
C ALA A 195 -4.60 -2.23 -26.35
N GLN A 196 -5.54 -1.84 -25.49
CA GLN A 196 -6.53 -0.77 -25.76
C GLN A 196 -5.96 0.65 -25.61
N HIS A 197 -4.87 0.81 -24.86
CA HIS A 197 -4.26 2.11 -24.54
C HIS A 197 -2.77 2.17 -24.87
N PRO A 198 -2.37 1.93 -26.14
CA PRO A 198 -0.96 1.90 -26.50
C PRO A 198 -0.35 3.30 -26.43
N LEU A 199 0.74 3.43 -25.69
CA LEU A 199 1.67 4.55 -25.80
C LEU A 199 2.94 4.07 -26.52
N PRO A 200 3.44 4.82 -27.52
CA PRO A 200 4.64 4.42 -28.23
C PRO A 200 5.84 4.44 -27.28
N PRO A 201 6.72 3.42 -27.33
CA PRO A 201 7.96 3.45 -26.57
C PRO A 201 8.83 4.64 -26.96
N ILE A 202 9.40 5.31 -25.97
CA ILE A 202 10.27 6.48 -26.15
C ILE A 202 11.71 6.00 -26.25
N ASP A 203 12.38 6.38 -27.33
CA ASP A 203 13.80 6.07 -27.51
C ASP A 203 14.63 6.70 -26.38
N ARG A 204 15.42 5.86 -25.71
CA ARG A 204 16.30 6.27 -24.62
C ARG A 204 17.34 7.28 -25.07
N GLY A 205 17.74 7.26 -26.35
CA GLY A 205 18.66 8.25 -26.92
C GLY A 205 18.09 9.67 -26.93
N GLN A 206 16.78 9.83 -26.80
CA GLN A 206 16.11 11.14 -26.70
C GLN A 206 16.05 11.68 -25.27
N ILE A 207 16.47 10.90 -24.27
CA ILE A 207 16.29 11.22 -22.86
C ILE A 207 17.64 11.40 -22.19
N THR A 208 17.85 12.57 -21.58
CA THR A 208 18.98 12.81 -20.68
C THR A 208 18.49 12.75 -19.25
N LEU A 209 18.95 11.76 -18.48
CA LEU A 209 18.64 11.66 -17.05
C LEU A 209 19.50 12.63 -16.24
N GLY A 210 18.85 13.36 -15.33
CA GLY A 210 19.48 14.25 -14.37
C GLY A 210 19.46 13.69 -12.95
N GLU A 211 19.34 14.61 -11.99
CA GLU A 211 19.30 14.32 -10.56
C GLU A 211 18.15 13.40 -10.15
N VAL A 212 18.35 12.70 -9.03
CA VAL A 212 17.29 11.87 -8.42
C VAL A 212 16.31 12.78 -7.69
N LEU A 213 15.04 12.72 -8.08
CA LEU A 213 13.93 13.45 -7.44
C LEU A 213 13.35 12.65 -6.26
N GLY A 214 13.39 11.32 -6.34
CA GLY A 214 12.87 10.46 -5.28
C GLY A 214 13.20 8.99 -5.53
N GLN A 215 13.16 8.20 -4.46
CA GLN A 215 13.38 6.76 -4.51
C GLN A 215 12.35 6.06 -3.61
N GLY A 216 11.67 5.05 -4.18
CA GLY A 216 10.68 4.23 -3.48
C GLY A 216 10.98 2.74 -3.63
N ALA A 217 10.06 1.90 -3.16
CA ALA A 217 10.18 0.44 -3.24
C ALA A 217 10.16 -0.06 -4.69
N SER A 218 9.40 0.60 -5.58
CA SER A 218 9.26 0.17 -6.98
C SER A 218 10.31 0.73 -7.93
N GLY A 219 11.09 1.75 -7.52
CA GLY A 219 12.03 2.38 -8.44
C GLY A 219 12.63 3.70 -7.98
N VAL A 220 13.39 4.32 -8.88
CA VAL A 220 13.97 5.66 -8.70
C VAL A 220 13.39 6.60 -9.74
N ILE A 221 13.00 7.78 -9.30
CA ILE A 221 12.50 8.85 -10.14
C ILE A 221 13.63 9.85 -10.35
N HIS A 222 13.99 10.06 -11.61
CA HIS A 222 14.98 11.04 -12.04
C HIS A 222 14.28 12.22 -12.70
N ARG A 223 14.87 13.40 -12.57
CA ARG A 223 14.61 14.48 -13.51
C ARG A 223 15.11 14.04 -14.89
N ALA A 224 14.41 14.41 -15.95
CA ALA A 224 14.77 14.03 -17.30
C ALA A 224 14.54 15.19 -18.27
N GLU A 225 15.41 15.32 -19.27
CA GLU A 225 15.18 16.21 -20.41
C GLU A 225 14.88 15.34 -21.63
N TRP A 226 13.74 15.59 -22.27
CA TRP A 226 13.29 14.84 -23.44
C TRP A 226 13.40 15.68 -24.72
N LEU A 227 14.31 15.29 -25.61
CA LEU A 227 14.40 15.81 -26.97
C LEU A 227 13.40 15.10 -27.88
N HIS A 228 12.19 15.65 -27.94
CA HIS A 228 11.23 15.24 -28.95
C HIS A 228 11.65 15.76 -30.33
N THR A 229 11.59 14.91 -31.36
CA THR A 229 12.05 15.27 -32.71
C THR A 229 11.40 16.57 -33.20
N GLY A 230 12.24 17.53 -33.62
CA GLY A 230 11.79 18.83 -34.13
C GLY A 230 11.32 19.84 -33.08
N HIS A 231 11.48 19.58 -31.78
CA HIS A 231 11.06 20.47 -30.71
C HIS A 231 12.21 20.78 -29.73
N SER A 232 12.05 21.84 -28.94
CA SER A 232 12.94 22.12 -27.81
C SER A 232 12.81 21.02 -26.74
N ALA A 233 13.91 20.77 -26.03
CA ALA A 233 13.90 19.84 -24.91
C ALA A 233 12.81 20.20 -23.89
N ARG A 234 12.07 19.20 -23.43
CA ARG A 234 11.04 19.36 -22.39
C ARG A 234 11.54 18.74 -21.09
N SER A 235 11.37 19.46 -19.99
CA SER A 235 11.69 18.93 -18.66
C SER A 235 10.58 17.98 -18.21
N MET A 236 10.98 16.78 -17.81
CA MET A 236 10.14 15.62 -17.51
C MET A 236 10.66 14.92 -16.25
N ALA A 237 9.94 13.89 -15.81
CA ALA A 237 10.42 12.92 -14.84
C ALA A 237 10.47 11.52 -15.47
N ALA A 238 11.53 10.77 -15.20
CA ALA A 238 11.69 9.39 -15.62
C ALA A 238 11.70 8.49 -14.39
N LYS A 239 10.68 7.63 -14.26
CA LYS A 239 10.66 6.58 -13.23
C LYS A 239 11.32 5.33 -13.80
N LEU A 240 12.44 4.91 -13.21
CA LEU A 240 13.12 3.66 -13.53
C LEU A 240 12.74 2.61 -12.49
N PHE A 241 12.07 1.55 -12.92
CA PHE A 241 11.58 0.50 -12.04
C PHE A 241 12.72 -0.43 -11.64
N LYS A 242 12.82 -0.72 -10.33
CA LYS A 242 13.86 -1.58 -9.75
C LYS A 242 13.24 -2.83 -9.16
N GLY A 243 13.99 -3.93 -9.21
CA GLY A 243 13.58 -5.21 -8.63
C GLY A 243 12.50 -5.92 -9.43
N THR A 244 12.15 -7.12 -8.97
CA THR A 244 11.11 -7.96 -9.59
C THR A 244 9.78 -7.88 -8.85
N LEU A 245 9.75 -7.36 -7.61
CA LEU A 245 8.60 -7.37 -6.72
C LEU A 245 8.73 -6.30 -5.62
N THR A 246 7.62 -5.67 -5.25
CA THR A 246 7.50 -4.74 -4.12
C THR A 246 6.60 -5.29 -3.01
N SER A 247 6.38 -4.50 -1.94
CA SER A 247 5.36 -4.82 -0.93
C SER A 247 3.95 -4.94 -1.51
N ASP A 248 3.68 -4.23 -2.59
CA ASP A 248 2.35 -3.96 -3.11
C ASP A 248 2.05 -4.73 -4.40
N GLY A 249 3.08 -5.03 -5.20
CA GLY A 249 2.90 -5.80 -6.43
C GLY A 249 4.14 -5.84 -7.34
N LEU A 250 3.89 -6.08 -8.62
CA LEU A 250 4.92 -6.16 -9.66
C LEU A 250 5.15 -4.79 -10.28
N PRO A 251 6.40 -4.33 -10.47
CA PRO A 251 6.67 -3.04 -11.09
C PRO A 251 6.09 -2.88 -12.51
N HIS A 252 5.98 -3.97 -13.28
CA HIS A 252 5.36 -3.89 -14.61
C HIS A 252 3.84 -3.65 -14.53
N SER A 253 3.14 -4.19 -13.54
CA SER A 253 1.72 -3.95 -13.32
C SER A 253 1.46 -2.49 -12.91
N GLU A 254 2.36 -1.90 -12.12
CA GLU A 254 2.32 -0.46 -11.82
C GLU A 254 2.46 0.37 -13.11
N MET A 255 3.46 0.07 -13.93
CA MET A 255 3.66 0.74 -15.21
C MET A 255 2.45 0.59 -16.13
N ALA A 256 1.87 -0.62 -16.19
CA ALA A 256 0.68 -0.91 -16.97
C ALA A 256 -0.52 -0.09 -16.50
N ALA A 257 -0.75 -0.01 -15.19
CA ALA A 257 -1.82 0.79 -14.62
C ALA A 257 -1.63 2.29 -14.91
N CYS A 258 -0.41 2.83 -14.79
CA CYS A 258 -0.11 4.22 -15.13
C CYS A 258 -0.42 4.54 -16.61
N ILE A 259 -0.08 3.63 -17.53
CA ILE A 259 -0.36 3.81 -18.96
C ILE A 259 -1.86 3.68 -19.24
N ALA A 260 -2.47 2.60 -18.76
CA ALA A 260 -3.87 2.28 -19.00
C ALA A 260 -4.81 3.31 -18.36
N ALA A 261 -4.42 3.95 -17.26
CA ALA A 261 -5.18 5.03 -16.62
C ALA A 261 -5.44 6.20 -17.59
N GLY A 262 -4.55 6.46 -18.55
CA GLY A 262 -4.75 7.51 -19.56
C GLY A 262 -4.76 8.92 -18.96
N LYS A 263 -5.45 9.85 -19.62
CA LYS A 263 -5.43 11.27 -19.25
C LYS A 263 -6.59 11.62 -18.32
N HIS A 264 -6.28 12.28 -17.20
CA HIS A 264 -7.24 12.87 -16.28
C HIS A 264 -6.58 14.09 -15.60
N PRO A 265 -7.32 15.19 -15.30
CA PRO A 265 -6.74 16.39 -14.67
C PRO A 265 -6.01 16.13 -13.35
N ASN A 266 -6.46 15.13 -12.59
CA ASN A 266 -5.87 14.73 -11.31
C ASN A 266 -4.94 13.50 -11.40
N LEU A 267 -4.41 13.20 -12.60
CA LEU A 267 -3.35 12.20 -12.79
C LEU A 267 -2.11 12.87 -13.36
N ILE A 268 -0.94 12.35 -13.00
CA ILE A 268 0.33 12.76 -13.60
C ILE A 268 0.35 12.28 -15.06
N PRO A 269 0.44 13.16 -16.06
CA PRO A 269 0.43 12.73 -17.46
C PRO A 269 1.64 11.88 -17.80
N VAL A 270 1.37 10.74 -18.42
CA VAL A 270 2.37 9.78 -18.89
C VAL A 270 2.64 10.03 -20.38
N ALA A 271 3.90 10.26 -20.73
CA ALA A 271 4.31 10.40 -22.13
C ALA A 271 4.44 9.04 -22.82
N GLY A 272 5.01 8.06 -22.13
CA GLY A 272 5.14 6.69 -22.64
C GLY A 272 6.20 5.87 -21.91
N PRO A 273 6.20 4.55 -22.11
CA PRO A 273 7.24 3.67 -21.59
C PRO A 273 8.57 3.96 -22.29
N LEU A 274 9.69 3.73 -21.60
CA LEU A 274 11.02 3.77 -22.21
C LEU A 274 11.23 2.53 -23.08
N ALA A 275 11.81 2.71 -24.27
CA ALA A 275 12.13 1.60 -25.16
C ALA A 275 12.99 0.54 -24.45
N GLU A 276 12.69 -0.73 -24.72
CA GLU A 276 13.45 -1.86 -24.19
C GLU A 276 14.90 -1.80 -24.67
N SER A 277 15.83 -2.12 -23.78
CA SER A 277 17.26 -2.15 -24.07
C SER A 277 17.94 -3.15 -23.15
N ALA A 278 18.86 -3.94 -23.69
CA ALA A 278 19.55 -4.99 -22.95
C ALA A 278 20.32 -4.40 -21.74
N GLY A 279 20.07 -4.95 -20.55
CA GLY A 279 20.71 -4.50 -19.30
C GLY A 279 20.14 -3.21 -18.72
N ALA A 280 19.13 -2.60 -19.35
CA ALA A 280 18.50 -1.38 -18.87
C ALA A 280 17.22 -1.69 -18.09
N LEU A 281 16.98 -0.94 -17.00
CA LEU A 281 15.76 -1.07 -16.21
C LEU A 281 14.54 -0.60 -17.01
N PRO A 282 13.37 -1.26 -16.90
CA PRO A 282 12.11 -0.71 -17.41
C PRO A 282 11.88 0.68 -16.85
N GLY A 283 11.22 1.54 -17.62
CA GLY A 283 10.95 2.88 -17.15
C GLY A 283 9.76 3.54 -17.82
N LEU A 284 9.30 4.61 -17.20
CA LEU A 284 8.18 5.41 -17.65
C LEU A 284 8.58 6.88 -17.65
N LEU A 285 8.35 7.57 -18.77
CA LEU A 285 8.50 9.02 -18.85
C LEU A 285 7.15 9.68 -18.58
N MET A 286 7.14 10.62 -17.65
CA MET A 286 5.97 11.34 -17.17
C MET A 286 6.27 12.82 -17.02
N GLU A 287 5.24 13.66 -17.00
CA GLU A 287 5.43 15.10 -16.79
C GLU A 287 6.09 15.37 -15.44
N LEU A 288 6.97 16.38 -15.44
CA LEU A 288 7.59 16.84 -14.21
C LEU A 288 6.54 17.58 -13.37
N ILE A 289 6.35 17.12 -12.14
CA ILE A 289 5.39 17.71 -11.20
C ILE A 289 5.98 19.00 -10.63
N ASP A 290 5.15 20.03 -10.48
CA ASP A 290 5.56 21.28 -9.82
C ASP A 290 6.00 21.01 -8.37
N SER A 291 7.11 21.64 -7.96
CA SER A 291 7.66 21.54 -6.60
C SER A 291 6.69 21.94 -5.48
N SER A 292 5.62 22.68 -5.80
CA SER A 292 4.57 23.05 -4.84
C SER A 292 3.74 21.87 -4.35
N TYR A 293 3.70 20.77 -5.11
CA TYR A 293 2.97 19.56 -4.73
C TYR A 293 3.72 18.78 -3.66
N GLN A 294 3.01 18.41 -2.59
CA GLN A 294 3.54 17.61 -1.49
C GLN A 294 2.54 16.51 -1.10
N PRO A 295 2.99 15.36 -0.58
CA PRO A 295 2.08 14.37 -0.03
C PRO A 295 1.09 14.98 0.99
N LEU A 296 -0.17 14.60 0.90
CA LEU A 296 -1.23 15.08 1.80
C LEU A 296 -0.97 14.63 3.25
N ALA A 297 -0.38 13.44 3.40
CA ALA A 297 -0.05 12.83 4.66
C ALA A 297 1.25 12.01 4.56
N GLY A 298 1.80 11.64 5.71
CA GLY A 298 2.80 10.58 5.83
C GLY A 298 2.13 9.19 5.91
N PRO A 299 2.88 8.12 5.62
CA PRO A 299 2.33 6.76 5.60
C PRO A 299 1.88 6.27 6.99
N PRO A 300 1.15 5.14 7.07
CA PRO A 300 0.75 4.57 8.35
C PRO A 300 1.94 4.20 9.24
N SER A 301 1.75 4.34 10.55
CA SER A 301 2.74 3.98 11.58
C SER A 301 2.44 2.62 12.22
N PHE A 302 3.35 2.11 13.05
CA PHE A 302 3.06 0.94 13.88
C PHE A 302 1.87 1.16 14.82
N ALA A 303 1.61 2.39 15.26
CA ALA A 303 0.48 2.68 16.13
C ALA A 303 -0.86 2.62 15.36
N SER A 304 -0.94 3.32 14.23
CA SER A 304 -2.15 3.42 13.42
C SER A 304 -2.43 2.16 12.60
N CYS A 305 -1.39 1.38 12.28
CA CYS A 305 -1.39 0.18 11.43
C CYS A 305 -1.73 0.43 9.96
N THR A 306 -2.84 1.13 9.70
CA THR A 306 -3.46 1.31 8.38
C THR A 306 -4.04 2.71 8.17
N ARG A 307 -3.79 3.67 9.07
CA ARG A 307 -4.24 5.06 8.92
C ARG A 307 -3.05 6.00 8.77
N ASP A 308 -3.18 6.98 7.89
CA ASP A 308 -2.11 7.90 7.57
C ASP A 308 -1.77 8.83 8.74
N CYS A 309 -0.53 9.29 8.76
CA CYS A 309 -0.01 10.19 9.79
C CYS A 309 0.07 11.60 9.22
N TYR A 310 -0.54 12.57 9.90
CA TYR A 310 -0.52 13.97 9.48
C TYR A 310 0.28 14.80 10.47
N GLU A 311 0.91 15.85 9.98
CA GLU A 311 1.50 16.90 10.82
C GLU A 311 0.45 17.45 11.80
N PRO A 312 0.76 17.59 13.11
CA PRO A 312 -0.23 17.98 14.13
C PRO A 312 -0.95 19.30 13.85
N GLY A 313 -0.30 20.23 13.15
CA GLY A 313 -0.84 21.54 12.80
C GLY A 313 -1.55 21.61 11.45
N ARG A 314 -1.64 20.52 10.69
CA ARG A 314 -2.27 20.55 9.35
C ARG A 314 -3.79 20.64 9.49
N ARG A 315 -4.37 21.68 8.91
CA ARG A 315 -5.80 22.01 8.96
C ARG A 315 -6.34 22.32 7.57
N PHE A 316 -7.63 22.11 7.37
CA PHE A 316 -8.32 22.35 6.11
C PHE A 316 -9.59 23.15 6.36
N SER A 317 -9.90 24.06 5.45
CA SER A 317 -11.26 24.60 5.37
C SER A 317 -12.22 23.53 4.83
N VAL A 318 -13.51 23.67 5.12
CA VAL A 318 -14.53 22.76 4.55
C VAL A 318 -14.53 22.78 3.03
N GLY A 319 -14.18 23.91 2.40
CA GLY A 319 -14.04 24.03 0.96
C GLY A 319 -12.87 23.19 0.43
N GLN A 320 -11.70 23.27 1.07
CA GLN A 320 -10.56 22.44 0.70
C GLN A 320 -10.86 20.94 0.86
N VAL A 321 -11.55 20.54 1.92
CA VAL A 321 -11.98 19.14 2.10
C VAL A 321 -12.92 18.71 0.97
N LEU A 322 -13.87 19.57 0.60
CA LEU A 322 -14.81 19.31 -0.48
C LEU A 322 -14.11 19.21 -1.84
N ASP A 323 -13.17 20.09 -2.13
CA ASP A 323 -12.41 20.11 -3.39
C ASP A 323 -11.55 18.84 -3.52
N ILE A 324 -10.78 18.50 -2.47
CA ILE A 324 -9.98 17.27 -2.43
C ILE A 324 -10.88 16.04 -2.60
N ALA A 325 -11.99 15.96 -1.87
CA ALA A 325 -12.93 14.84 -1.97
C ALA A 325 -13.54 14.72 -3.38
N THR A 326 -13.88 15.85 -4.00
CA THR A 326 -14.45 15.91 -5.35
C THR A 326 -13.45 15.42 -6.39
N ASP A 327 -12.21 15.90 -6.33
CA ASP A 327 -11.15 15.52 -7.25
C ASP A 327 -10.79 14.03 -7.11
N VAL A 328 -10.67 13.53 -5.87
CA VAL A 328 -10.43 12.11 -5.61
C VAL A 328 -11.57 11.26 -6.14
N ALA A 329 -12.83 11.65 -5.91
CA ALA A 329 -13.97 10.92 -6.46
C ALA A 329 -13.98 10.91 -8.00
N SER A 330 -13.56 12.01 -8.64
CA SER A 330 -13.46 12.10 -10.10
C SER A 330 -12.40 11.15 -10.65
N VAL A 331 -11.18 11.18 -10.12
CA VAL A 331 -10.09 10.36 -10.64
C VAL A 331 -10.31 8.87 -10.39
N VAL A 332 -10.86 8.49 -9.22
CA VAL A 332 -11.16 7.09 -8.94
C VAL A 332 -12.32 6.58 -9.80
N SER A 333 -13.37 7.38 -10.03
CA SER A 333 -14.43 7.04 -10.99
C SER A 333 -13.85 6.80 -12.40
N HIS A 334 -12.90 7.64 -12.81
CA HIS A 334 -12.19 7.48 -14.09
C HIS A 334 -11.39 6.18 -14.15
N LEU A 335 -10.66 5.81 -13.10
CA LEU A 335 -9.96 4.52 -13.02
C LEU A 335 -10.94 3.33 -13.10
N HIS A 336 -12.06 3.41 -12.38
CA HIS A 336 -13.09 2.35 -12.38
C HIS A 336 -13.71 2.12 -13.75
N GLN A 337 -13.96 3.19 -14.51
CA GLN A 337 -14.47 3.09 -15.88
C GLN A 337 -13.49 2.38 -16.82
N ARG A 338 -12.20 2.37 -16.47
CA ARG A 338 -11.11 1.74 -17.22
C ARG A 338 -10.70 0.38 -16.66
N GLY A 339 -11.45 -0.15 -15.68
CA GLY A 339 -11.17 -1.45 -15.08
C GLY A 339 -9.93 -1.48 -14.20
N ILE A 340 -9.55 -0.34 -13.64
CA ILE A 340 -8.39 -0.21 -12.76
C ILE A 340 -8.87 0.08 -11.35
N LEU A 341 -8.48 -0.78 -10.42
CA LEU A 341 -8.54 -0.52 -8.99
C LEU A 341 -7.19 0.09 -8.59
N HIS A 342 -7.17 1.20 -7.86
CA HIS A 342 -5.93 1.76 -7.32
C HIS A 342 -5.33 0.84 -6.24
N GLY A 343 -6.19 0.25 -5.40
CA GLY A 343 -5.80 -0.72 -4.37
C GLY A 343 -5.04 -0.11 -3.17
N ASP A 344 -4.59 1.15 -3.28
CA ASP A 344 -3.84 1.88 -2.25
C ASP A 344 -4.26 3.35 -2.10
N LEU A 345 -5.56 3.62 -2.13
CA LEU A 345 -6.08 4.98 -1.99
C LEU A 345 -5.86 5.51 -0.56
N TYR A 346 -4.85 6.35 -0.41
CA TYR A 346 -4.39 6.95 0.85
C TYR A 346 -4.05 8.43 0.66
N GLY A 347 -3.99 9.19 1.75
CA GLY A 347 -3.51 10.57 1.73
C GLY A 347 -2.03 10.65 1.34
N HIS A 348 -1.18 9.73 1.79
CA HIS A 348 0.25 9.73 1.41
C HIS A 348 0.50 9.49 -0.08
N ASN A 349 -0.48 8.94 -0.81
CA ASN A 349 -0.44 8.75 -2.26
C ASN A 349 -1.14 9.88 -3.04
N LEU A 350 -1.66 10.90 -2.33
CA LEU A 350 -2.20 12.12 -2.91
C LEU A 350 -1.19 13.25 -2.78
N LEU A 351 -0.72 13.75 -3.92
CA LEU A 351 0.07 14.97 -3.97
C LEU A 351 -0.87 16.16 -4.02
N VAL A 352 -0.65 17.15 -3.17
CA VAL A 352 -1.53 18.30 -3.01
C VAL A 352 -0.72 19.58 -3.02
N ASP A 353 -1.19 20.59 -3.74
CA ASP A 353 -0.58 21.92 -3.79
C ASP A 353 -1.20 22.89 -2.76
N PRO A 354 -0.69 24.12 -2.61
CA PRO A 354 -1.24 25.10 -1.67
C PRO A 354 -2.70 25.51 -1.93
N LEU A 355 -3.22 25.28 -3.15
CA LEU A 355 -4.60 25.56 -3.53
C LEU A 355 -5.51 24.33 -3.38
N ALA A 356 -5.05 23.27 -2.72
CA ALA A 356 -5.76 22.02 -2.50
C ALA A 356 -6.08 21.23 -3.79
N ARG A 357 -5.41 21.53 -4.91
CA ARG A 357 -5.50 20.72 -6.13
C ARG A 357 -4.71 19.44 -5.92
N ILE A 358 -5.27 18.31 -6.34
CA ILE A 358 -4.65 17.00 -6.10
C ILE A 358 -4.17 16.33 -7.38
N LEU A 359 -3.09 15.55 -7.26
CA LEU A 359 -2.66 14.54 -8.21
C LEU A 359 -2.60 13.20 -7.47
N LEU A 360 -3.32 12.20 -7.99
CA LEU A 360 -3.21 10.83 -7.52
C LEU A 360 -1.93 10.20 -8.07
N SER A 361 -1.19 9.55 -7.19
CA SER A 361 0.11 8.93 -7.47
C SER A 361 0.20 7.53 -6.87
N ASP A 362 1.29 6.81 -7.19
CA ASP A 362 1.61 5.46 -6.71
C ASP A 362 0.58 4.37 -7.08
N PHE A 363 0.74 3.81 -8.27
CA PHE A 363 -0.05 2.69 -8.76
C PHE A 363 0.58 1.33 -8.39
N GLY A 364 1.49 1.28 -7.41
CA GLY A 364 2.22 0.07 -7.03
C GLY A 364 1.33 -1.10 -6.61
N ALA A 365 0.13 -0.80 -6.12
CA ALA A 365 -0.88 -1.78 -5.69
C ALA A 365 -2.06 -1.91 -6.65
N ALA A 366 -2.02 -1.22 -7.80
CA ALA A 366 -3.13 -1.20 -8.74
C ALA A 366 -3.40 -2.59 -9.32
N SER A 367 -4.64 -2.87 -9.67
CA SER A 367 -5.05 -4.17 -10.20
C SER A 367 -6.15 -4.02 -11.25
N PHE A 368 -6.15 -4.91 -12.24
CA PHE A 368 -7.11 -4.89 -13.34
C PHE A 368 -8.28 -5.84 -13.08
N TYR A 369 -9.49 -5.37 -13.37
CA TYR A 369 -10.74 -6.10 -13.16
C TYR A 369 -11.80 -5.73 -14.22
N GLU A 370 -12.85 -6.54 -14.37
CA GLU A 370 -13.95 -6.25 -15.29
C GLU A 370 -15.00 -5.33 -14.64
N PRO A 371 -15.17 -4.06 -15.10
CA PRO A 371 -16.00 -3.05 -14.40
C PRO A 371 -17.46 -3.41 -14.21
N GLN A 372 -18.05 -4.04 -15.23
CA GLN A 372 -19.49 -4.31 -15.31
C GLN A 372 -19.89 -5.62 -14.64
N SER A 373 -18.92 -6.44 -14.25
CA SER A 373 -19.17 -7.70 -13.53
C SER A 373 -19.64 -7.43 -12.10
N ALA A 374 -20.40 -8.36 -11.52
CA ALA A 374 -20.79 -8.29 -10.11
C ALA A 374 -19.59 -8.22 -9.15
N GLN A 375 -18.50 -8.95 -9.48
CA GLN A 375 -17.24 -8.89 -8.74
C GLN A 375 -16.60 -7.50 -8.86
N GLY A 376 -16.57 -6.93 -10.06
CA GLY A 376 -16.03 -5.59 -10.31
C GLY A 376 -16.79 -4.50 -9.57
N GLN A 377 -18.12 -4.55 -9.55
CA GLN A 377 -18.93 -3.63 -8.76
C GLN A 377 -18.63 -3.75 -7.26
N ALA A 378 -18.44 -4.97 -6.75
CA ALA A 378 -18.08 -5.19 -5.35
C ALA A 378 -16.67 -4.69 -5.00
N LEU A 379 -15.69 -4.85 -5.90
CA LEU A 379 -14.34 -4.29 -5.76
C LEU A 379 -14.37 -2.75 -5.64
N GLN A 380 -15.17 -2.07 -6.44
CA GLN A 380 -15.34 -0.61 -6.36
C GLN A 380 -15.87 -0.15 -4.99
N ARG A 381 -16.71 -0.97 -4.33
CA ARG A 381 -17.21 -0.68 -2.98
C ARG A 381 -16.14 -0.85 -1.89
N LEU A 382 -15.03 -1.54 -2.16
CA LEU A 382 -13.86 -1.53 -1.26
C LEU A 382 -13.19 -0.16 -1.30
N GLU A 383 -12.98 0.42 -2.48
CA GLU A 383 -12.40 1.76 -2.61
C GLU A 383 -13.32 2.87 -2.11
N ALA A 384 -14.64 2.67 -2.13
CA ALA A 384 -15.56 3.58 -1.45
C ALA A 384 -15.24 3.68 0.04
N ARG A 385 -14.84 2.57 0.68
CA ARG A 385 -14.38 2.57 2.08
C ARG A 385 -13.03 3.27 2.22
N ALA A 386 -12.09 3.07 1.29
CA ALA A 386 -10.80 3.77 1.30
C ALA A 386 -10.99 5.30 1.21
N PHE A 387 -11.89 5.73 0.34
CA PHE A 387 -12.35 7.12 0.27
C PHE A 387 -12.98 7.59 1.60
N GLY A 388 -13.78 6.75 2.25
CA GLY A 388 -14.35 7.03 3.57
C GLY A 388 -13.27 7.21 4.65
N CYS A 389 -12.21 6.41 4.65
CA CYS A 389 -11.06 6.56 5.57
C CYS A 389 -10.31 7.88 5.32
N LEU A 390 -10.05 8.21 4.06
CA LEU A 390 -9.42 9.48 3.68
C LEU A 390 -10.28 10.68 4.09
N LEU A 391 -11.59 10.62 3.81
CA LEU A 391 -12.51 11.70 4.13
C LEU A 391 -12.67 11.88 5.65
N GLU A 392 -12.64 10.79 6.42
CA GLU A 392 -12.59 10.85 7.89
C GLU A 392 -11.34 11.60 8.38
N GLU A 393 -10.17 11.29 7.82
CA GLU A 393 -8.91 11.96 8.21
C GLU A 393 -8.91 13.45 7.89
N LEU A 394 -9.51 13.83 6.76
CA LEU A 394 -9.68 15.23 6.36
C LEU A 394 -10.67 15.95 7.25
N LEU A 395 -11.81 15.32 7.56
CA LEU A 395 -12.86 15.90 8.41
C LEU A 395 -12.39 16.09 9.87
N ASP A 396 -11.59 15.15 10.41
CA ASP A 396 -10.97 15.28 11.73
C ASP A 396 -10.02 16.50 11.83
N ARG A 397 -9.59 17.03 10.68
CA ARG A 397 -8.68 18.17 10.53
C ARG A 397 -9.34 19.38 9.89
N CYS A 398 -10.66 19.35 9.77
CA CYS A 398 -11.43 20.46 9.22
C CYS A 398 -11.68 21.51 10.30
N ASP A 399 -11.54 22.78 9.97
CA ASP A 399 -11.82 23.88 10.90
C ASP A 399 -13.33 24.15 11.08
N ALA A 400 -14.17 23.57 10.22
CA ALA A 400 -15.62 23.68 10.32
C ALA A 400 -16.20 22.79 11.42
N THR A 401 -17.32 23.22 12.00
CA THR A 401 -18.02 22.49 13.06
C THR A 401 -19.26 21.80 12.53
N ALA A 402 -19.95 21.05 13.39
CA ALA A 402 -21.25 20.44 13.08
C ALA A 402 -22.35 21.46 12.73
N GLU A 403 -22.12 22.77 12.88
CA GLU A 403 -23.05 23.82 12.46
C GLU A 403 -22.96 24.11 10.95
N ASP A 404 -21.83 23.81 10.32
CA ASP A 404 -21.63 23.98 8.89
C ASP A 404 -22.41 22.88 8.10
N PRO A 405 -23.32 23.27 7.18
CA PRO A 405 -24.13 22.31 6.42
C PRO A 405 -23.28 21.43 5.48
N SER A 406 -22.22 21.95 4.89
CA SER A 406 -21.30 21.20 4.03
C SER A 406 -20.52 20.18 4.85
N PHE A 407 -20.03 20.58 6.03
CA PHE A 407 -19.37 19.66 6.96
C PHE A 407 -20.29 18.50 7.36
N ARG A 408 -21.54 18.80 7.77
CA ARG A 408 -22.52 17.75 8.11
C ARG A 408 -22.80 16.80 6.94
N ALA A 409 -22.92 17.34 5.72
CA ALA A 409 -23.18 16.54 4.53
C ALA A 409 -21.99 15.64 4.18
N LEU A 410 -20.76 16.15 4.28
CA LEU A 410 -19.54 15.36 4.10
C LEU A 410 -19.42 14.26 5.16
N CYS A 411 -19.69 14.54 6.44
CA CYS A 411 -19.74 13.50 7.47
C CYS A 411 -20.81 12.44 7.17
N ALA A 412 -21.96 12.80 6.61
CA ALA A 412 -22.98 11.83 6.23
C ALA A 412 -22.52 10.95 5.06
N LEU A 413 -21.84 11.52 4.07
CA LEU A 413 -21.24 10.78 2.96
C LEU A 413 -20.16 9.82 3.45
N GLN A 414 -19.27 10.30 4.32
CA GLN A 414 -18.22 9.49 4.96
C GLN A 414 -18.81 8.27 5.68
N ARG A 415 -19.85 8.44 6.50
CA ARG A 415 -20.48 7.33 7.21
C ARG A 415 -21.07 6.28 6.26
N ARG A 416 -21.61 6.69 5.11
CA ARG A 416 -22.12 5.76 4.09
C ARG A 416 -21.00 4.93 3.46
N CYS A 417 -19.81 5.51 3.26
CA CYS A 417 -18.63 4.79 2.81
C CYS A 417 -18.14 3.72 3.80
N MET A 418 -18.42 3.92 5.09
CA MET A 418 -17.89 3.07 6.16
C MET A 418 -18.83 1.95 6.61
N LEU A 419 -19.97 1.73 5.93
CA LEU A 419 -20.92 0.68 6.26
C LEU A 419 -20.27 -0.71 6.27
N ASP A 420 -20.58 -1.50 7.31
CA ASP A 420 -20.06 -2.86 7.49
C ASP A 420 -20.57 -3.82 6.42
N ALA A 421 -21.73 -3.56 5.80
CA ALA A 421 -22.21 -4.29 4.63
C ALA A 421 -21.63 -3.66 3.35
N PRO A 422 -20.63 -4.28 2.68
CA PRO A 422 -19.93 -3.63 1.56
C PRO A 422 -20.85 -3.27 0.39
N ALA A 423 -21.87 -4.08 0.13
CA ALA A 423 -22.86 -3.84 -0.92
C ALA A 423 -23.71 -2.57 -0.71
N GLN A 424 -23.77 -2.02 0.50
CA GLN A 424 -24.54 -0.80 0.81
C GLN A 424 -23.70 0.49 0.75
N ARG A 425 -22.37 0.37 0.66
CA ARG A 425 -21.49 1.53 0.46
C ARG A 425 -21.82 2.16 -0.89
N PRO A 426 -21.60 3.47 -1.12
CA PRO A 426 -21.91 4.12 -2.40
C PRO A 426 -20.92 3.76 -3.51
N ALA A 427 -21.35 3.91 -4.77
CA ALA A 427 -20.48 3.82 -5.94
C ALA A 427 -19.86 5.19 -6.20
N PHE A 428 -18.74 5.25 -6.91
CA PHE A 428 -18.08 6.54 -7.16
C PHE A 428 -18.92 7.51 -7.99
N ASN A 429 -19.80 7.03 -8.88
CA ASN A 429 -20.77 7.89 -9.57
C ASN A 429 -21.78 8.53 -8.60
N GLU A 430 -22.21 7.80 -7.57
CA GLU A 430 -23.09 8.32 -6.51
C GLU A 430 -22.34 9.29 -5.59
N LEU A 431 -21.07 9.00 -5.28
CA LEU A 431 -20.18 9.88 -4.50
C LEU A 431 -19.98 11.22 -5.22
N LYS A 432 -19.65 11.17 -6.52
CA LYS A 432 -19.46 12.36 -7.34
C LYS A 432 -20.72 13.24 -7.35
N HIS A 433 -21.89 12.64 -7.59
CA HIS A 433 -23.15 13.37 -7.57
C HIS A 433 -23.46 13.98 -6.18
N GLY A 434 -23.16 13.25 -5.10
CA GLY A 434 -23.29 13.74 -3.73
C GLY A 434 -22.40 14.96 -3.46
N LEU A 435 -21.14 14.91 -3.88
CA LEU A 435 -20.18 16.01 -3.72
C LEU A 435 -20.55 17.24 -4.54
N GLU A 436 -20.97 17.05 -5.80
CA GLU A 436 -21.50 18.13 -6.65
C GLU A 436 -22.72 18.82 -6.02
N THR A 437 -23.59 18.04 -5.35
CA THR A 437 -24.77 18.56 -4.67
C THR A 437 -24.38 19.42 -3.46
N ILE A 438 -23.38 18.98 -2.68
CA ILE A 438 -22.83 19.74 -1.54
C ILE A 438 -22.23 21.06 -2.03
N SER A 439 -21.43 21.01 -3.10
CA SER A 439 -20.79 22.19 -3.71
C SER A 439 -21.81 23.23 -4.19
N ARG A 440 -22.90 22.81 -4.83
CA ARG A 440 -23.95 23.73 -5.30
C ARG A 440 -24.80 24.32 -4.18
N ALA A 441 -25.05 23.56 -3.12
CA ALA A 441 -25.92 23.99 -2.02
C ALA A 441 -25.28 25.05 -1.13
N CYS A 442 -23.95 25.13 -1.10
CA CYS A 442 -23.17 26.05 -0.28
C CYS A 442 -21.94 26.50 -1.07
N PRO A 443 -22.08 27.50 -1.97
CA PRO A 443 -20.93 28.01 -2.71
C PRO A 443 -19.91 28.53 -1.70
N VAL A 444 -18.78 27.82 -1.60
CA VAL A 444 -17.60 28.30 -0.88
C VAL A 444 -17.23 29.63 -1.55
N PRO A 445 -17.07 30.74 -0.82
CA PRO A 445 -16.68 32.00 -1.44
C PRO A 445 -15.38 31.78 -2.21
N ALA A 446 -15.39 32.11 -3.51
CA ALA A 446 -14.20 32.04 -4.35
C ALA A 446 -13.08 32.85 -3.68
N SER A 447 -11.97 32.18 -3.42
CA SER A 447 -10.75 32.76 -2.84
C SER A 447 -10.14 33.82 -3.74
#